data_AF-A0A7S1PEV0-F1
#
_entry.id   AF-A0A7S1PEV0-F1
#
_cell.length_a   1.000
_cell.length_b   1.000
_cell.length_c   1.000
_cell.angle_alpha   90.00
_cell.angle_beta   90.00
_cell.angle_gamma   90.00
#
_symmetry.space_group_name_H-M   'P 1'
#
loop_
_entity.id
_entity.type
_entity.pdbx_description
1 polymer ?
#
loop_
_entity_poly.entity_id
_entity_poly.type
_entity_poly.pdbx_seq_one_letter_code
_entity_poly.pdbx_strand_id
1 'polypeptide(L)'
;CFPREQLARRTGAEKKLYMITEGVAKLLKCESRMPLKWVHLGVRVFERVDANFKEYTPCKWRLAQEGLPTILRYLTRRRLYARQKAFTQMLRQRTFPTSDVDQWQKEGQVWGLDSCYDDQGSIEGGGVAVICVPDDGSGSGSRVRWLGGVEDSVYVAGFLLAGQMQLYANKVETQAMLYHLDRMAGSERESSGG
;
A
#
# COMPACT_ATOMS: atom_id res chain seq x y z
N CYS A 1 4.06 15.79 -7.97
CA CYS A 1 3.93 16.28 -6.57
C CYS A 1 2.61 15.74 -5.99
N PHE A 2 2.52 15.49 -4.67
CA PHE A 2 1.28 15.00 -4.03
C PHE A 2 0.26 16.15 -3.90
N PRO A 3 -1.01 15.99 -4.33
CA PRO A 3 -2.01 17.05 -4.36
C PRO A 3 -2.63 17.29 -2.98
N ARG A 4 -1.98 18.08 -2.13
CA ARG A 4 -2.39 18.31 -0.73
C ARG A 4 -3.74 19.03 -0.64
N GLU A 5 -4.04 19.89 -1.59
CA GLU A 5 -5.30 20.64 -1.69
C GLU A 5 -6.51 19.76 -1.98
N GLN A 6 -6.29 18.51 -2.42
CA GLN A 6 -7.30 17.49 -2.66
C GLN A 6 -7.47 16.56 -1.45
N LEU A 7 -6.76 16.80 -0.35
CA LEU A 7 -6.91 16.05 0.88
C LEU A 7 -7.97 16.71 1.77
N ALA A 8 -9.06 15.99 2.01
CA ALA A 8 -10.18 16.45 2.82
C ALA A 8 -10.32 15.60 4.09
N ARG A 9 -10.83 16.24 5.13
CA ARG A 9 -11.21 15.59 6.39
C ARG A 9 -12.68 15.88 6.64
N ARG A 10 -13.45 14.84 6.94
CA ARG A 10 -14.86 14.99 7.30
C ARG A 10 -14.99 15.38 8.77
N THR A 11 -15.85 16.37 9.05
CA THR A 11 -16.24 16.75 10.41
C THR A 11 -16.80 15.54 11.16
N GLY A 12 -16.32 15.28 12.38
CA GLY A 12 -16.71 14.11 13.18
C GLY A 12 -16.04 12.78 12.80
N ALA A 13 -15.22 12.74 11.74
CA ALA A 13 -14.43 11.56 11.36
C ALA A 13 -12.94 11.87 11.26
N GLU A 14 -12.39 12.46 12.33
CA GLU A 14 -11.02 13.00 12.35
C GLU A 14 -9.90 11.97 12.18
N LYS A 15 -10.25 10.68 12.27
CA LYS A 15 -9.33 9.56 12.10
C LYS A 15 -9.15 9.12 10.64
N LYS A 16 -9.80 9.79 9.67
CA LYS A 16 -9.80 9.40 8.25
C LYS A 16 -9.53 10.61 7.37
N LEU A 17 -8.69 10.43 6.35
CA LEU A 17 -8.44 11.43 5.32
C LEU A 17 -8.90 10.88 3.97
N TYR A 18 -9.53 11.75 3.19
CA TYR A 18 -10.13 11.42 1.90
C TYR A 18 -9.44 12.22 0.81
N MET A 19 -9.20 11.58 -0.33
CA MET A 19 -8.79 12.24 -1.56
C MET A 19 -10.04 12.57 -2.37
N ILE A 20 -10.20 13.84 -2.71
CA ILE A 20 -11.31 14.36 -3.52
C ILE A 20 -10.77 14.88 -4.85
N THR A 21 -11.65 15.07 -5.83
CA THR A 21 -11.23 15.69 -7.09
C THR A 21 -11.01 17.18 -6.91
N GLU A 22 -10.20 17.78 -7.78
CA GLU A 22 -9.94 19.23 -7.78
C GLU A 22 -11.24 20.06 -7.86
N GLY A 23 -12.21 19.63 -8.68
CA GLY A 23 -13.51 20.29 -8.81
C GLY A 23 -14.29 20.32 -7.49
N VAL A 24 -14.29 19.21 -6.75
CA VAL A 24 -14.92 19.13 -5.42
C VAL A 24 -14.16 20.00 -4.43
N ALA A 25 -12.82 20.01 -4.48
CA ALA A 25 -12.02 20.87 -3.59
C ALA A 25 -12.32 22.37 -3.81
N LYS A 26 -12.53 22.78 -5.07
CA LYS A 26 -12.98 24.14 -5.42
C LYS A 26 -14.39 24.41 -4.90
N LEU A 27 -15.32 23.46 -5.09
CA LEU A 27 -16.70 23.59 -4.61
C LEU A 27 -16.76 23.78 -3.09
N LEU A 28 -16.01 22.99 -2.31
CA LEU A 28 -15.94 23.11 -0.85
C LEU A 28 -15.42 24.48 -0.39
N LYS A 29 -14.49 25.09 -1.13
CA LYS A 29 -14.00 26.45 -0.83
C LYS A 29 -15.07 27.53 -1.07
N CYS A 30 -16.01 27.27 -1.98
CA CYS A 30 -17.10 28.19 -2.31
C CYS A 30 -18.36 27.99 -1.45
N GLU A 31 -18.44 26.88 -0.69
CA GLU A 31 -19.61 26.41 0.07
C GLU A 31 -20.11 27.40 1.15
N SER A 32 -19.34 28.45 1.47
CA SER A 32 -19.73 29.53 2.40
C SER A 32 -21.13 30.12 2.18
N ARG A 33 -21.72 29.99 0.98
CA ARG A 33 -23.05 30.51 0.64
C ARG A 33 -24.18 29.48 0.74
N MET A 34 -23.90 28.18 0.76
CA MET A 34 -24.91 27.12 0.87
C MET A 34 -24.28 25.84 1.46
N PRO A 35 -24.44 25.58 2.77
CA PRO A 35 -23.85 24.41 3.40
C PRO A 35 -24.49 23.12 2.89
N LEU A 36 -23.72 22.27 2.21
CA LEU A 36 -24.16 20.97 1.73
C LEU A 36 -23.74 19.89 2.74
N LYS A 37 -24.68 18.99 3.07
CA LYS A 37 -24.39 17.85 3.94
C LYS A 37 -23.88 16.68 3.10
N TRP A 38 -22.57 16.54 3.03
CA TRP A 38 -21.93 15.44 2.31
C TRP A 38 -21.88 14.17 3.16
N VAL A 39 -22.50 13.08 2.68
CA VAL A 39 -22.49 11.77 3.37
C VAL A 39 -21.20 11.00 3.04
N HIS A 40 -20.84 10.96 1.76
CA HIS A 40 -19.62 10.37 1.23
C HIS A 40 -18.95 11.34 0.26
N LEU A 41 -17.65 11.56 0.42
CA LEU A 41 -16.88 12.47 -0.43
C LEU A 41 -15.48 11.92 -0.66
N GLY A 42 -15.18 11.64 -1.92
CA GLY A 42 -13.88 11.12 -2.32
C GLY A 42 -13.60 9.69 -1.83
N VAL A 43 -12.33 9.30 -1.92
CA VAL A 43 -11.84 7.98 -1.54
C VAL A 43 -10.99 8.10 -0.28
N ARG A 44 -11.22 7.26 0.73
CA ARG A 44 -10.39 7.26 1.95
C ARG A 44 -8.97 6.79 1.58
N VAL A 45 -7.97 7.61 1.86
CA VAL A 45 -6.57 7.33 1.49
C VAL A 45 -5.66 7.11 2.69
N PHE A 46 -5.99 7.70 3.84
CA PHE A 46 -5.27 7.47 5.09
C PHE A 46 -6.22 7.26 6.25
N GLU A 47 -5.78 6.44 7.19
CA GLU A 47 -6.46 6.20 8.46
C GLU A 47 -5.49 6.38 9.61
N ARG A 48 -5.97 6.94 10.71
CA ARG A 48 -5.16 7.07 11.91
C ARG A 48 -4.88 5.69 12.49
N VAL A 49 -3.64 5.42 12.82
CA VAL A 49 -3.26 4.16 13.45
C VAL A 49 -3.85 4.05 14.86
N ASP A 50 -4.11 2.81 15.28
CA ASP A 50 -4.61 2.52 16.62
C ASP A 50 -3.61 2.93 17.69
N ALA A 51 -4.09 3.14 18.92
CA ALA A 51 -3.27 3.63 20.03
C ALA A 51 -1.98 2.81 20.23
N ASN A 52 -2.08 1.49 20.07
CA ASN A 52 -0.98 0.55 20.29
C ASN A 52 0.21 0.77 19.35
N PHE A 53 0.04 1.42 18.20
CA PHE A 53 1.13 1.72 17.26
C PHE A 53 1.76 3.10 17.49
N LYS A 54 1.10 3.99 18.24
CA LYS A 54 1.52 5.40 18.37
C LYS A 54 2.75 5.58 19.26
N GLU A 55 3.02 4.63 20.15
CA GLU A 55 4.18 4.66 21.04
C GLU A 55 5.47 4.26 20.31
N TYR A 56 5.34 3.54 19.19
CA TYR A 56 6.46 2.97 18.45
C TYR A 56 6.82 3.76 17.18
N THR A 57 6.08 4.81 16.83
CA THR A 57 6.39 5.66 15.68
C THR A 57 5.77 7.06 15.76
N PRO A 58 6.49 8.11 15.29
CA PRO A 58 5.90 9.44 15.10
C PRO A 58 4.80 9.46 14.01
N CYS A 59 4.79 8.50 13.10
CA CYS A 59 3.81 8.40 12.01
C CYS A 59 2.46 7.89 12.52
N LYS A 60 1.49 8.79 12.64
CA LYS A 60 0.15 8.47 13.16
C LYS A 60 -0.84 8.00 12.09
N TRP A 61 -0.42 7.83 10.85
CA TRP A 61 -1.29 7.54 9.71
C TRP A 61 -0.80 6.31 8.95
N ARG A 62 -1.74 5.40 8.62
CA ARG A 62 -1.52 4.28 7.70
C ARG A 62 -2.29 4.49 6.40
N LEU A 63 -1.86 3.79 5.35
CA LEU A 63 -2.58 3.77 4.09
C LEU A 63 -3.93 3.05 4.27
N ALA A 64 -4.96 3.55 3.62
CA ALA A 64 -6.22 2.84 3.48
C ALA A 64 -6.16 1.95 2.23
N GLN A 65 -6.59 0.68 2.35
CA GLN A 65 -6.56 -0.26 1.22
C GLN A 65 -7.33 0.27 0.00
N GLU A 66 -8.54 0.80 0.21
CA GLU A 66 -9.38 1.31 -0.89
C GLU A 66 -8.79 2.52 -1.62
N GLY A 67 -7.98 3.34 -0.93
CA GLY A 67 -7.36 4.53 -1.50
C GLY A 67 -5.94 4.30 -1.99
N LEU A 68 -5.38 3.12 -1.75
CA LEU A 68 -4.03 2.76 -2.18
C LEU A 68 -3.80 2.99 -3.68
N PRO A 69 -4.66 2.56 -4.62
CA PRO A 69 -4.44 2.82 -6.05
C PRO A 69 -4.41 4.32 -6.38
N THR A 70 -5.22 5.12 -5.68
CA THR A 70 -5.28 6.57 -5.86
C THR A 70 -3.97 7.25 -5.46
N ILE A 71 -3.34 6.80 -4.37
CA ILE A 71 -2.12 7.42 -3.84
C ILE A 71 -0.82 6.79 -4.34
N LEU A 72 -0.85 5.58 -4.90
CA LEU A 72 0.35 4.81 -5.24
C LEU A 72 1.30 5.59 -6.15
N ARG A 73 0.75 6.32 -7.12
CA ARG A 73 1.50 7.18 -8.06
C ARG A 73 2.29 8.31 -7.38
N TYR A 74 1.88 8.71 -6.17
CA TYR A 74 2.51 9.77 -5.40
C TYR A 74 3.45 9.22 -4.31
N LEU A 75 3.45 7.91 -4.06
CA LEU A 75 4.36 7.28 -3.10
C LEU A 75 5.75 7.14 -3.72
N THR A 76 6.68 7.98 -3.26
CA THR A 76 8.09 7.97 -3.69
C THR A 76 8.99 7.13 -2.78
N ARG A 77 8.55 6.84 -1.55
CA ARG A 77 9.20 5.97 -0.57
C ARG A 77 8.18 4.95 -0.03
N ARG A 78 8.66 3.97 0.73
CA ARG A 78 7.81 3.00 1.45
C ARG A 78 6.94 2.17 0.50
N ARG A 79 7.56 1.75 -0.60
CA ARG A 79 7.02 0.78 -1.55
C ARG A 79 7.88 -0.48 -1.47
N LEU A 80 7.29 -1.55 -0.95
CA LEU A 80 7.87 -2.87 -1.02
C LEU A 80 7.34 -3.55 -2.27
N TYR A 81 8.24 -4.16 -3.00
CA TYR A 81 7.90 -5.01 -4.13
C TYR A 81 8.22 -6.43 -3.72
N ALA A 82 7.29 -7.34 -3.93
CA ALA A 82 7.42 -8.72 -3.55
C ALA A 82 7.09 -9.61 -4.74
N ARG A 83 7.89 -10.66 -4.96
CA ARG A 83 7.53 -11.74 -5.86
C ARG A 83 6.27 -12.42 -5.36
N GLN A 84 5.55 -13.06 -6.27
CA GLN A 84 4.29 -13.73 -5.98
C GLN A 84 4.37 -14.70 -4.80
N LYS A 85 5.48 -15.46 -4.67
CA LYS A 85 5.70 -16.38 -3.55
C LYS A 85 5.69 -15.67 -2.19
N ALA A 86 6.54 -14.65 -2.01
CA ALA A 86 6.61 -13.90 -0.76
C ALA A 86 5.31 -13.10 -0.51
N PHE A 87 4.77 -12.47 -1.55
CA PHE A 87 3.50 -11.72 -1.43
C PHE A 87 2.35 -12.63 -0.96
N THR A 88 2.26 -13.86 -1.48
CA THR A 88 1.29 -14.87 -1.04
C THR A 88 1.48 -15.24 0.43
N GLN A 89 2.73 -15.43 0.88
CA GLN A 89 3.04 -15.71 2.28
C GLN A 89 2.63 -14.55 3.20
N MET A 90 2.96 -13.32 2.82
CA MET A 90 2.57 -12.12 3.54
C MET A 90 1.04 -12.01 3.68
N LEU A 91 0.28 -12.23 2.60
CA LEU A 91 -1.17 -12.20 2.62
C LEU A 91 -1.79 -13.25 3.56
N ARG A 92 -1.20 -14.45 3.63
CA ARG A 92 -1.68 -15.53 4.51
C ARG A 92 -1.39 -15.23 5.98
N GLN A 93 -0.21 -14.72 6.30
CA GLN A 93 0.18 -14.43 7.69
C GLN A 93 -0.47 -13.15 8.21
N ARG A 94 -0.64 -12.13 7.36
CA ARG A 94 -1.14 -10.77 7.66
C ARG A 94 -0.29 -9.96 8.62
N THR A 95 0.26 -10.59 9.65
CA THR A 95 1.18 -10.00 10.63
C THR A 95 2.39 -10.90 10.75
N PHE A 96 3.58 -10.35 10.60
CA PHE A 96 4.83 -11.10 10.65
C PHE A 96 5.98 -10.22 11.17
N PRO A 97 7.04 -10.81 11.73
CA PRO A 97 8.24 -10.08 12.14
C PRO A 97 8.89 -9.33 10.99
N THR A 98 9.49 -8.18 11.27
CA THR A 98 10.22 -7.44 10.23
C THR A 98 11.45 -8.19 9.73
N SER A 99 12.02 -9.08 10.57
CA SER A 99 13.11 -9.99 10.18
C SER A 99 12.74 -10.91 9.01
N ASP A 100 11.47 -11.28 8.87
CA ASP A 100 11.01 -12.11 7.75
C ASP A 100 11.10 -11.33 6.44
N VAL A 101 10.86 -10.01 6.47
CA VAL A 101 11.04 -9.11 5.33
C VAL A 101 12.51 -8.99 4.95
N ASP A 102 13.40 -8.86 5.94
CA ASP A 102 14.84 -8.86 5.72
C ASP A 102 15.32 -10.18 5.10
N GLN A 103 14.79 -11.31 5.56
CA GLN A 103 15.09 -12.62 5.00
C GLN A 103 14.61 -12.73 3.56
N TRP A 104 13.36 -12.39 3.28
CA TRP A 104 12.83 -12.39 1.90
C TRP A 104 13.59 -11.44 0.98
N GLN A 105 14.13 -10.34 1.51
CA GLN A 105 14.99 -9.45 0.74
C GLN A 105 16.34 -10.11 0.39
N LYS A 106 16.98 -10.81 1.34
CA LYS A 106 18.21 -11.58 1.07
C LYS A 106 17.99 -12.72 0.07
N GLU A 107 16.80 -13.31 0.07
CA GLU A 107 16.37 -14.35 -0.89
C GLU A 107 15.96 -13.78 -2.26
N GLY A 108 16.05 -12.46 -2.47
CA GLY A 108 15.66 -11.80 -3.72
C GLY A 108 14.15 -11.85 -3.99
N GLN A 109 13.34 -12.13 -2.96
CA GLN A 109 11.89 -12.20 -3.04
C GLN A 109 11.23 -10.84 -2.77
N VAL A 110 11.90 -9.95 -2.06
CA VAL A 110 11.38 -8.63 -1.69
C VAL A 110 12.45 -7.55 -1.94
N TRP A 111 12.04 -6.35 -2.32
CA TRP A 111 12.93 -5.18 -2.39
C TRP A 111 12.19 -3.89 -2.05
N GLY A 112 12.94 -2.80 -1.82
CA GLY A 112 12.41 -1.48 -1.46
C GLY A 112 12.38 -1.22 0.05
N LEU A 113 12.87 -2.16 0.88
CA LEU A 113 12.96 -1.99 2.34
C LEU A 113 13.97 -0.90 2.71
N ASP A 114 15.00 -0.72 1.90
CA ASP A 114 15.97 0.39 1.96
C ASP A 114 15.28 1.76 2.07
N SER A 115 14.14 1.94 1.38
CA SER A 115 13.38 3.18 1.42
C SER A 115 12.64 3.44 2.74
N CYS A 116 12.64 2.48 3.66
CA CYS A 116 11.95 2.54 4.96
C CYS A 116 12.89 2.77 6.14
N TYR A 117 14.21 2.82 5.94
CA TYR A 117 15.14 3.17 7.02
C TYR A 117 15.22 4.69 7.22
N ASP A 118 15.52 5.09 8.45
CA ASP A 118 15.91 6.45 8.81
C ASP A 118 17.41 6.69 8.55
N ASP A 119 17.86 7.91 8.84
CA ASP A 119 19.26 8.32 8.66
C ASP A 119 20.23 7.56 9.59
N GLN A 120 19.72 6.87 10.62
CA GLN A 120 20.48 6.03 11.54
C GLN A 120 20.52 4.55 11.12
N GLY A 121 19.88 4.20 10.00
CA GLY A 121 19.81 2.83 9.51
C GLY A 121 18.80 1.95 10.27
N SER A 122 17.92 2.55 11.07
CA SER A 122 16.83 1.86 11.76
C SER A 122 15.53 1.99 10.98
N ILE A 123 14.62 1.02 11.12
CA ILE A 123 13.34 1.06 10.38
C ILE A 123 12.46 2.16 10.94
N GLU A 124 12.16 3.15 10.10
CA GLU A 124 11.23 4.22 10.40
C GLU A 124 9.80 3.67 10.36
N GLY A 125 9.09 3.66 11.50
CA GLY A 125 7.74 3.12 11.54
C GLY A 125 6.73 3.94 10.71
N GLY A 126 5.81 3.31 9.99
CA GLY A 126 4.85 4.00 9.12
C GLY A 126 4.17 3.14 8.06
N GLY A 127 3.22 3.75 7.34
CA GLY A 127 2.47 3.09 6.26
C GLY A 127 3.37 2.66 5.09
N VAL A 128 3.11 1.48 4.54
CA VAL A 128 3.88 0.90 3.43
C VAL A 128 2.91 0.32 2.39
N ALA A 129 3.25 0.42 1.11
CA ALA A 129 2.54 -0.26 0.05
C ALA A 129 3.34 -1.50 -0.35
N VAL A 130 2.73 -2.69 -0.28
CA VAL A 130 3.34 -3.90 -0.82
C VAL A 130 2.73 -4.19 -2.18
N ILE A 131 3.56 -4.40 -3.19
CA ILE A 131 3.17 -4.56 -4.59
C ILE A 131 3.68 -5.92 -5.04
N CYS A 132 2.77 -6.77 -5.52
CA CYS A 132 3.13 -8.02 -6.15
C CYS A 132 3.74 -7.72 -7.52
N VAL A 133 4.91 -8.30 -7.77
CA VAL A 133 5.58 -8.26 -9.06
C VAL A 133 5.50 -9.67 -9.65
N PRO A 134 4.96 -9.84 -10.87
CA PRO A 134 4.94 -11.13 -11.56
C PRO A 134 6.37 -11.64 -11.80
N ASP A 135 6.54 -12.95 -11.76
CA ASP A 135 7.83 -13.59 -12.03
C ASP A 135 8.05 -13.59 -13.55
N ASP A 136 8.85 -12.66 -14.07
CA ASP A 136 9.13 -12.53 -15.51
C ASP A 136 10.08 -13.61 -16.08
N GLY A 137 10.29 -14.71 -15.35
CA GLY A 137 11.21 -15.79 -15.71
C GLY A 137 12.69 -15.38 -15.74
N SER A 138 13.02 -14.09 -15.51
CA SER A 138 14.40 -13.64 -15.46
C SER A 138 14.98 -13.95 -14.07
N GLY A 139 15.71 -15.06 -13.98
CA GLY A 139 16.33 -15.59 -12.76
C GLY A 139 17.44 -14.72 -12.16
N SER A 140 17.47 -13.41 -12.43
CA SER A 140 18.45 -12.49 -11.87
C SER A 140 17.72 -11.38 -11.14
N GLY A 141 18.25 -10.97 -9.99
CA GLY A 141 17.76 -9.84 -9.17
C GLY A 141 17.85 -8.48 -9.85
N SER A 142 17.59 -8.43 -11.15
CA SER A 142 17.39 -7.22 -11.91
C SER A 142 16.21 -6.50 -11.29
N ARG A 143 16.44 -5.27 -10.83
CA ARG A 143 15.38 -4.32 -10.49
C ARG A 143 14.45 -4.28 -11.70
N VAL A 144 13.37 -5.05 -11.66
CA VAL A 144 12.37 -5.07 -12.73
C VAL A 144 11.98 -3.61 -12.91
N ARG A 145 12.34 -3.04 -14.07
CA ARG A 145 11.90 -1.71 -14.46
C ARG A 145 10.43 -1.90 -14.77
N TRP A 146 9.61 -1.88 -13.72
CA TRP A 146 8.19 -2.09 -13.81
C TRP A 146 7.63 -0.90 -14.58
N LEU A 147 7.45 -1.13 -15.89
CA LEU A 147 6.87 -0.18 -16.86
C LEU A 147 5.36 -0.41 -17.02
N GLY A 148 4.80 -1.43 -16.35
CA GLY A 148 3.37 -1.71 -16.34
C GLY A 148 2.58 -0.63 -15.61
N GLY A 149 1.34 -0.40 -16.03
CA GLY A 149 0.40 0.45 -15.31
C GLY A 149 0.02 -0.18 -13.97
N VAL A 150 -0.24 0.66 -12.96
CA VAL A 150 -0.73 0.26 -11.62
C VAL A 150 -1.99 -0.63 -11.69
N GLU A 151 -2.68 -0.62 -12.83
CA GLU A 151 -3.99 -1.23 -13.06
C GLU A 151 -3.96 -2.77 -13.04
N ASP A 152 -2.85 -3.41 -13.42
CA ASP A 152 -2.71 -4.88 -13.43
C ASP A 152 -1.88 -5.42 -12.25
N SER A 153 -1.51 -4.56 -11.29
CA SER A 153 -0.76 -4.98 -10.11
C SER A 153 -1.69 -5.37 -8.97
N VAL A 154 -1.36 -6.47 -8.28
CA VAL A 154 -1.95 -6.76 -6.96
C VAL A 154 -1.16 -6.00 -5.90
N TYR A 155 -1.83 -5.23 -5.06
CA TYR A 155 -1.19 -4.47 -3.99
C TYR A 155 -1.98 -4.51 -2.69
N VAL A 156 -1.26 -4.37 -1.58
CA VAL A 156 -1.84 -4.35 -0.24
C VAL A 156 -1.18 -3.29 0.63
N ALA A 157 -2.01 -2.54 1.35
CA ALA A 157 -1.60 -1.57 2.34
C ALA A 157 -1.06 -2.30 3.56
N GLY A 158 0.05 -1.82 4.09
CA GLY A 158 0.65 -2.31 5.32
C GLY A 158 1.06 -1.17 6.24
N PHE A 159 1.50 -1.55 7.43
CA PHE A 159 2.20 -0.70 8.37
C PHE A 159 3.42 -1.45 8.86
N LEU A 160 4.58 -0.81 8.71
CA LEU A 160 5.87 -1.36 9.06
C LEU A 160 6.36 -0.68 10.35
N LEU A 161 6.85 -1.47 11.28
CA LEU A 161 7.57 -1.05 12.49
C LEU A 161 8.92 -1.76 12.54
N ALA A 162 9.80 -1.35 13.45
CA ALA A 162 11.11 -1.99 13.63
C ALA A 162 11.03 -3.50 13.94
N GLY A 163 10.02 -3.95 14.70
CA GLY A 163 9.89 -5.37 15.08
C GLY A 163 8.82 -6.16 14.31
N GLN A 164 7.86 -5.49 13.68
CA GLN A 164 6.69 -6.14 13.09
C GLN A 164 6.20 -5.41 11.86
N MET A 165 5.67 -6.17 10.90
CA MET A 165 4.89 -5.68 9.79
C MET A 165 3.47 -6.23 9.86
N GLN A 166 2.48 -5.37 9.55
CA GLN A 166 1.07 -5.75 9.48
C GLN A 166 0.45 -5.29 8.16
N LEU A 167 -0.30 -6.18 7.52
CA LEU A 167 -1.10 -5.90 6.33
C LEU A 167 -2.55 -5.57 6.71
N TYR A 168 -3.12 -4.63 5.96
CA TYR A 168 -4.48 -4.12 6.12
C TYR A 168 -5.30 -4.45 4.88
N ALA A 169 -5.66 -5.73 4.74
CA ALA A 169 -6.69 -6.19 3.83
C ALA A 169 -7.72 -7.01 4.61
N ASN A 170 -9.01 -6.84 4.36
CA ASN A 170 -10.03 -7.68 4.98
C ASN A 170 -10.01 -9.10 4.38
N LYS A 171 -10.76 -10.05 4.97
CA LYS A 171 -10.74 -11.46 4.52
C LYS A 171 -11.14 -11.62 3.05
N VAL A 172 -12.14 -10.86 2.61
CA VAL A 172 -12.65 -10.90 1.23
C VAL A 172 -11.60 -10.35 0.26
N GLU A 173 -10.98 -9.22 0.59
CA GLU A 173 -9.90 -8.62 -0.18
C GLU A 173 -8.71 -9.59 -0.28
N THR A 174 -8.30 -10.20 0.84
CA THR A 174 -7.21 -11.19 0.84
C THR A 174 -7.54 -12.38 -0.06
N GLN A 175 -8.76 -12.92 0.02
CA GLN A 175 -9.19 -14.04 -0.83
C GLN A 175 -9.22 -13.66 -2.31
N ALA A 176 -9.71 -12.46 -2.65
CA ALA A 176 -9.73 -11.97 -4.02
C ALA A 176 -8.30 -11.79 -4.57
N MET A 177 -7.38 -11.24 -3.77
CA MET A 177 -5.97 -11.11 -4.16
C MET A 177 -5.33 -12.48 -4.38
N LEU A 178 -5.51 -13.44 -3.46
CA LEU A 178 -4.98 -14.80 -3.61
C LEU A 178 -5.52 -15.48 -4.87
N TYR A 179 -6.83 -15.39 -5.11
CA TYR A 179 -7.46 -15.93 -6.31
C TYR A 179 -6.88 -15.32 -7.60
N HIS A 180 -6.65 -14.00 -7.60
CA HIS A 180 -6.05 -13.32 -8.75
C HIS A 180 -4.61 -13.81 -9.00
N LEU A 181 -3.81 -13.96 -7.95
CA LEU A 181 -2.44 -14.49 -8.04
C LEU A 181 -2.44 -15.92 -8.60
N ASP A 182 -3.33 -16.79 -8.10
CA ASP A 182 -3.43 -18.18 -8.59
C ASP A 182 -3.77 -18.22 -10.10
N ARG A 183 -4.59 -17.28 -10.59
CA ARG A 183 -4.88 -17.14 -12.02
C ARG A 183 -3.69 -16.68 -12.83
N MET A 184 -2.93 -15.71 -12.34
CA MET A 184 -1.71 -15.22 -13.01
C MET A 184 -0.70 -16.36 -13.20
N ALA A 185 -0.50 -17.18 -12.17
CA ALA A 185 0.38 -18.34 -12.24
C ALA A 185 -0.12 -19.44 -13.20
N GLY A 186 -1.43 -19.52 -13.45
CA GLY A 186 -2.03 -20.44 -14.42
C GLY A 186 -1.76 -20.04 -15.87
N SER A 187 -1.93 -18.75 -16.21
CA SER A 187 -1.71 -18.24 -17.58
C SER A 187 -0.27 -18.33 -18.06
N GLU A 188 0.71 -18.26 -17.15
CA GLU A 188 2.14 -18.38 -17.50
C GLU A 188 2.54 -19.82 -17.88
N ARG A 189 1.84 -20.83 -17.36
CA ARG A 189 2.10 -22.25 -17.69
C ARG A 189 1.55 -22.65 -19.05
N GLU A 190 0.48 -22.02 -19.51
CA GLU A 190 -0.12 -22.29 -20.82
C GLU A 190 0.67 -21.64 -21.97
N SER A 191 1.40 -20.55 -21.70
CA SER A 191 2.19 -19.82 -22.70
C SER A 191 3.64 -20.32 -22.85
N SER A 192 4.15 -21.12 -21.91
CA SER A 192 5.50 -21.70 -21.94
C SER A 192 5.55 -23.15 -22.46
N GLY A 193 4.40 -23.71 -22.87
CA GLY A 193 4.24 -25.07 -23.40
C GLY A 193 3.93 -25.16 -24.90
N GLY A 194 4.19 -24.11 -25.68
CA GLY A 194 3.96 -24.03 -27.13
C GLY A 194 5.24 -24.01 -27.95
#